data_AF-I0I9H5-F1
#
_entry.id   AF-I0I9H5-F1
#
_cell.length_a   1.000
_cell.length_b   1.000
_cell.length_c   1.000
_cell.angle_alpha   90.00
_cell.angle_beta   90.00
_cell.angle_gamma   90.00
#
_symmetry.space_group_name_H-M   'P 1'
#
loop_
_entity.id
_entity.type
_entity.pdbx_description
1 polymer ?
#
loop_
_entity_poly.entity_id
_entity_poly.type
_entity_poly.pdbx_seq_one_letter_code
_entity_poly.pdbx_strand_id
1 'polypeptide(L)'
;MNRQLPLVSNICGGVCLLLLLSACTYGFQFQDIKVTDVPINVLKPGTQEVNLDVVFTTVTQKVHETLPKAYFQGMVFSGRCQALSKLQGKLVLIFAQVQVGIPRRQVVRATATVDTFQQIMDLHYVDESDFYPSTQRQTFHGDRFIKEIAAVAYQHIAELGLCDGDVTLTQLNDSWDVRCGSLSDFVQKCRFEIENGKIRDGTR
;
A
#
# COMPACT_ATOMS: atom_id res chain seq x y z
N MET A 1 33.39 -20.65 69.90
CA MET A 1 32.34 -21.01 68.92
C MET A 1 32.27 -19.92 67.87
N ASN A 2 32.91 -20.15 66.71
CA ASN A 2 32.88 -19.25 65.55
C ASN A 2 31.59 -19.47 64.77
N ARG A 3 30.79 -18.41 64.56
CA ARG A 3 29.70 -18.40 63.59
C ARG A 3 30.19 -17.76 62.28
N GLN A 4 30.41 -18.58 61.26
CA GLN A 4 30.51 -18.13 59.88
C GLN A 4 29.09 -17.83 59.35
N LEU A 5 28.88 -16.62 58.85
CA LEU A 5 27.69 -16.22 58.10
C LEU A 5 27.87 -16.64 56.62
N PRO A 6 26.83 -17.13 55.93
CA PRO A 6 26.96 -17.62 54.57
C PRO A 6 27.02 -16.46 53.58
N LEU A 7 28.12 -16.43 52.81
CA LEU A 7 28.35 -15.54 51.68
C LEU A 7 27.57 -16.06 50.45
N VAL A 8 26.25 -16.15 50.53
CA VAL A 8 25.41 -16.67 49.43
C VAL A 8 24.16 -15.80 49.28
N SER A 9 24.36 -14.52 48.96
CA SER A 9 23.23 -13.61 48.68
C SER A 9 23.48 -12.71 47.46
N ASN A 10 24.73 -12.46 47.08
CA ASN A 10 25.05 -11.49 46.03
C ASN A 10 25.07 -12.04 44.59
N ILE A 11 25.04 -13.36 44.39
CA ILE A 11 25.12 -13.95 43.04
C ILE A 11 23.74 -13.98 42.35
N CYS A 12 22.66 -14.14 43.12
CA CYS A 12 21.30 -14.24 42.57
C CYS A 12 20.78 -12.89 42.03
N GLY A 13 21.16 -11.77 42.67
CA GLY A 13 20.75 -10.43 42.25
C GLY A 13 21.39 -9.97 40.93
N GLY A 14 22.66 -10.31 40.71
CA GLY A 14 23.39 -9.91 39.48
C GLY A 14 22.90 -10.62 38.22
N VAL A 15 22.55 -11.90 38.33
CA VAL A 15 22.02 -12.70 37.20
C VAL A 15 20.61 -12.23 36.82
N CYS A 16 19.78 -11.84 37.79
CA CYS A 16 18.44 -11.33 37.54
C CYS A 16 18.45 -9.95 36.84
N LEU A 17 19.41 -9.08 37.18
CA LEU A 17 19.57 -7.76 36.54
C LEU A 17 20.03 -7.87 35.07
N LEU A 18 20.93 -8.81 34.76
CA LEU A 18 21.41 -9.08 33.39
C LEU A 18 20.32 -9.70 32.51
N LEU A 19 19.46 -10.56 33.06
CA LEU A 19 18.31 -11.13 32.35
C LEU A 19 17.24 -10.05 32.04
N LEU A 20 16.99 -9.12 32.97
CA LEU A 20 16.05 -8.01 32.76
C LEU A 20 16.52 -6.99 31.71
N LEU A 21 17.84 -6.76 31.57
CA LEU A 21 18.37 -5.86 30.55
C LEU A 21 18.32 -6.46 29.13
N SER A 22 18.35 -7.80 29.00
CA SER A 22 18.21 -8.47 27.70
C SER A 22 16.78 -8.51 27.15
N ALA A 23 15.77 -8.29 28.01
CA ALA A 23 14.36 -8.28 27.63
C ALA A 23 13.90 -6.95 27.00
N CYS A 24 14.70 -5.88 27.12
CA CYS A 24 14.31 -4.54 26.67
C CYS A 24 14.84 -4.14 25.29
N THR A 25 15.61 -4.99 24.59
CA THR A 25 16.30 -4.60 23.35
C THR A 25 15.83 -5.31 22.09
N TYR A 26 14.91 -6.27 22.18
CA TYR A 26 14.22 -6.80 20.98
C TYR A 26 12.95 -6.01 20.70
N GLY A 27 13.10 -4.68 20.57
CA GLY A 27 12.10 -3.90 19.86
C GLY A 27 12.04 -4.43 18.43
N PHE A 28 10.85 -4.74 17.94
CA PHE A 28 10.60 -5.10 16.55
C PHE A 28 11.11 -3.96 15.65
N GLN A 29 12.38 -3.99 15.25
CA GLN A 29 12.94 -3.04 14.30
C GLN A 29 12.90 -3.70 12.93
N PHE A 30 11.85 -3.40 12.17
CA PHE A 30 11.83 -3.73 10.75
C PHE A 30 12.72 -2.73 10.01
N GLN A 31 13.68 -3.22 9.24
CA GLN A 31 14.52 -2.36 8.41
C GLN A 31 13.74 -1.97 7.16
N ASP A 32 13.84 -0.70 6.76
CA ASP A 32 13.28 -0.23 5.49
C ASP A 32 13.93 -1.00 4.33
N ILE A 33 13.10 -1.58 3.45
CA ILE A 33 13.55 -2.33 2.28
C ILE A 33 13.01 -1.64 1.03
N LYS A 34 13.90 -1.35 0.10
CA LYS A 34 13.56 -0.84 -1.23
C LYS A 34 14.11 -1.76 -2.30
N VAL A 35 13.25 -2.16 -3.23
CA VAL A 35 13.60 -2.95 -4.41
C VAL A 35 13.07 -2.20 -5.61
N THR A 36 13.93 -1.81 -6.55
CA THR A 36 13.53 -1.00 -7.70
C THR A 36 13.68 -1.76 -9.01
N ASP A 37 12.98 -1.27 -10.04
CA ASP A 37 13.14 -1.70 -11.43
C ASP A 37 12.91 -3.21 -11.64
N VAL A 38 12.03 -3.82 -10.84
CA VAL A 38 11.70 -5.25 -10.96
C VAL A 38 10.81 -5.46 -12.18
N PRO A 39 11.22 -6.27 -13.18
CA PRO A 39 10.38 -6.54 -14.32
C PRO A 39 9.07 -7.23 -13.91
N ILE A 40 7.94 -6.79 -14.47
CA ILE A 40 6.62 -7.33 -14.16
C ILE A 40 5.79 -7.46 -15.43
N ASN A 41 5.06 -8.57 -15.57
CA ASN A 41 4.09 -8.68 -16.64
C ASN A 41 2.82 -7.91 -16.27
N VAL A 42 2.50 -6.87 -17.04
CA VAL A 42 1.29 -6.05 -16.85
C VAL A 42 0.23 -6.30 -17.92
N LEU A 43 0.56 -7.06 -18.97
CA LEU A 43 -0.27 -7.20 -20.14
C LEU A 43 -1.08 -8.49 -20.12
N LYS A 44 -2.27 -8.42 -20.72
CA LYS A 44 -3.04 -9.62 -21.03
C LYS A 44 -2.28 -10.45 -22.09
N PRO A 45 -2.20 -11.78 -21.93
CA PRO A 45 -1.53 -12.64 -22.90
C PRO A 45 -2.09 -12.43 -24.32
N GLY A 46 -1.20 -12.13 -25.27
CA GLY A 46 -1.57 -11.93 -26.67
C GLY A 46 -2.20 -10.57 -27.00
N THR A 47 -2.25 -9.61 -26.06
CA THR A 47 -2.72 -8.23 -26.34
C THR A 47 -1.76 -7.19 -25.75
N GLN A 48 -1.97 -5.91 -26.11
CA GLN A 48 -1.27 -4.76 -25.51
C GLN A 48 -2.09 -4.08 -24.41
N GLU A 49 -3.11 -4.75 -23.89
CA GLU A 49 -3.97 -4.20 -22.85
C GLU A 49 -3.42 -4.54 -21.47
N VAL A 50 -3.39 -3.55 -20.57
CA VAL A 50 -3.08 -3.76 -19.16
C VAL A 50 -4.14 -4.68 -18.55
N ASN A 51 -3.70 -5.67 -17.77
CA ASN A 51 -4.56 -6.58 -17.02
C ASN A 51 -4.24 -6.45 -15.53
N LEU A 52 -5.11 -5.76 -14.79
CA LEU A 52 -4.88 -5.52 -13.37
C LEU A 52 -4.95 -6.79 -12.51
N ASP A 53 -5.64 -7.85 -12.93
CA ASP A 53 -5.69 -9.11 -12.18
C ASP A 53 -4.32 -9.81 -12.19
N VAL A 54 -3.64 -9.76 -13.34
CA VAL A 54 -2.26 -10.27 -13.50
C VAL A 54 -1.29 -9.44 -12.68
N VAL A 55 -1.39 -8.11 -12.75
CA VAL A 55 -0.56 -7.19 -11.97
C VAL A 55 -0.76 -7.47 -10.48
N PHE A 56 -2.01 -7.46 -10.00
CA PHE A 56 -2.33 -7.66 -8.60
C PHE A 56 -1.82 -9.00 -8.06
N THR A 57 -1.99 -10.07 -8.82
CA THR A 57 -1.51 -11.40 -8.42
C THR A 57 0.01 -11.45 -8.33
N THR A 58 0.71 -10.89 -9.34
CA THR A 58 2.18 -10.86 -9.38
C THR A 58 2.75 -10.01 -8.24
N VAL A 59 2.19 -8.81 -8.01
CA VAL A 59 2.57 -7.94 -6.90
C VAL A 59 2.31 -8.61 -5.56
N THR A 60 1.14 -9.23 -5.37
CA THR A 60 0.79 -9.93 -4.13
C THR A 60 1.79 -11.04 -3.81
N GLN A 61 2.13 -11.86 -4.81
CA GLN A 61 3.14 -12.89 -4.67
C GLN A 61 4.49 -12.31 -4.22
N LYS A 62 4.93 -11.23 -4.87
CA LYS A 62 6.22 -10.59 -4.55
C LYS A 62 6.23 -9.93 -3.16
N VAL A 63 5.12 -9.30 -2.76
CA VAL A 63 4.95 -8.75 -1.41
C VAL A 63 5.02 -9.86 -0.36
N HIS A 64 4.38 -11.01 -0.63
CA HIS A 64 4.32 -12.15 0.29
C HIS A 64 5.67 -12.87 0.50
N GLU A 65 6.64 -12.70 -0.39
CA GLU A 65 8.02 -13.16 -0.15
C GLU A 65 8.65 -12.47 1.07
N THR A 66 8.29 -11.21 1.33
CA THR A 66 8.81 -10.43 2.48
C THR A 66 7.81 -10.36 3.63
N LEU A 67 6.52 -10.18 3.32
CA LEU A 67 5.42 -10.05 4.27
C LEU A 67 4.35 -11.13 4.00
N PRO A 68 4.54 -12.37 4.47
CA PRO A 68 3.70 -13.53 4.09
C PRO A 68 2.25 -13.45 4.58
N LYS A 69 1.93 -12.52 5.49
CA LYS A 69 0.58 -12.28 6.02
C LYS A 69 0.06 -10.90 5.63
N ALA A 70 0.69 -10.23 4.67
CA ALA A 70 0.23 -8.95 4.20
C ALA A 70 -1.14 -9.07 3.53
N TYR A 71 -2.03 -8.12 3.82
CA TYR A 71 -3.33 -7.98 3.20
C TYR A 71 -3.41 -6.67 2.43
N PHE A 72 -4.21 -6.66 1.38
CA PHE A 72 -4.45 -5.49 0.55
C PHE A 72 -5.22 -4.40 1.32
N GLN A 73 -4.80 -3.15 1.15
CA GLN A 73 -5.37 -1.98 1.81
C GLN A 73 -5.95 -0.95 0.86
N GLY A 74 -5.65 -1.04 -0.42
CA GLY A 74 -6.17 -0.12 -1.42
C GLY A 74 -5.19 0.12 -2.55
N MET A 75 -5.67 0.86 -3.54
CA MET A 75 -4.89 1.20 -4.72
C MET A 75 -5.09 2.64 -5.14
N VAL A 76 -4.09 3.13 -5.86
CA VAL A 76 -4.16 4.41 -6.55
C VAL A 76 -3.67 4.22 -7.98
N PHE A 77 -4.41 4.74 -8.94
CA PHE A 77 -3.96 4.83 -10.33
C PHE A 77 -3.73 6.30 -10.68
N SER A 78 -2.69 6.60 -11.44
CA SER A 78 -2.43 7.93 -11.98
C SER A 78 -1.92 7.83 -13.41
N GLY A 79 -2.53 8.59 -14.32
CA GLY A 79 -2.13 8.61 -15.73
C GLY A 79 -2.95 9.61 -16.53
N ARG A 80 -2.62 9.76 -17.81
CA ARG A 80 -3.31 10.71 -18.69
C ARG A 80 -4.80 10.39 -18.79
N CYS A 81 -5.63 11.42 -18.76
CA CYS A 81 -7.09 11.27 -18.89
C CYS A 81 -7.48 10.45 -20.13
N GLN A 82 -6.84 10.66 -21.29
CA GLN A 82 -7.17 9.92 -22.53
C GLN A 82 -6.75 8.44 -22.49
N ALA A 83 -5.91 8.06 -21.53
CA ALA A 83 -5.43 6.70 -21.34
C ALA A 83 -6.12 5.96 -20.18
N LEU A 84 -7.10 6.59 -19.50
CA LEU A 84 -7.74 6.04 -18.30
C LEU A 84 -8.36 4.66 -18.54
N SER A 85 -9.10 4.51 -19.64
CA SER A 85 -9.78 3.25 -20.00
C SER A 85 -8.82 2.09 -20.26
N LYS A 86 -7.56 2.40 -20.59
CA LYS A 86 -6.49 1.42 -20.80
C LYS A 86 -5.62 1.21 -19.56
N LEU A 87 -5.81 2.03 -18.52
CA LEU A 87 -5.02 2.01 -17.28
C LEU A 87 -3.51 2.06 -17.54
N GLN A 88 -3.11 2.84 -18.56
CA GLN A 88 -1.71 3.08 -18.89
C GLN A 88 -1.20 4.28 -18.09
N GLY A 89 -0.24 4.05 -17.20
CA GLY A 89 0.19 5.01 -16.19
C GLY A 89 0.90 4.34 -15.03
N LYS A 90 0.83 4.97 -13.86
CA LYS A 90 1.37 4.46 -12.60
C LYS A 90 0.25 3.87 -11.76
N LEU A 91 0.44 2.64 -11.31
CA LEU A 91 -0.45 1.95 -10.38
C LEU A 91 0.29 1.73 -9.06
N VAL A 92 -0.27 2.24 -7.97
CA VAL A 92 0.23 2.03 -6.61
C VAL A 92 -0.70 1.04 -5.91
N LEU A 93 -0.16 -0.10 -5.49
CA LEU A 93 -0.86 -1.09 -4.66
C LEU A 93 -0.31 -1.06 -3.24
N ILE A 94 -1.20 -0.97 -2.27
CA ILE A 94 -0.83 -0.81 -0.86
C ILE A 94 -1.24 -2.05 -0.09
N PHE A 95 -0.30 -2.59 0.67
CA PHE A 95 -0.50 -3.74 1.54
C PHE A 95 -0.02 -3.42 2.96
N ALA A 96 -0.58 -4.11 3.94
CA ALA A 96 -0.08 -4.04 5.32
C ALA A 96 -0.02 -5.42 5.95
N GLN A 97 0.99 -5.63 6.78
CA GLN A 97 1.07 -6.75 7.70
C GLN A 97 1.09 -6.20 9.12
N VAL A 98 0.13 -6.68 9.93
CA VAL A 98 0.04 -6.33 11.35
C VAL A 98 0.60 -7.49 12.15
N GLN A 99 1.61 -7.23 12.97
CA GLN A 99 2.16 -8.17 13.92
C GLN A 99 1.81 -7.70 15.32
N VAL A 100 1.10 -8.54 16.08
CA VAL A 100 0.74 -8.23 17.47
C VAL A 100 1.80 -8.83 18.38
N GLY A 101 2.66 -7.98 18.95
CA GLY A 101 3.60 -8.33 20.00
C GLY A 101 3.20 -7.71 21.34
N ILE A 102 3.70 -8.27 22.44
CA ILE A 102 3.66 -7.62 23.75
C ILE A 102 4.99 -6.86 23.89
N PRO A 103 5.04 -5.53 24.13
CA PRO A 103 3.95 -4.60 24.46
C PRO A 103 3.42 -3.75 23.29
N ARG A 104 3.89 -3.94 22.04
CA ARG A 104 3.52 -3.08 20.90
C ARG A 104 3.04 -3.86 19.68
N ARG A 105 2.06 -3.26 18.99
CA ARG A 105 1.62 -3.68 17.66
C ARG A 105 2.59 -3.10 16.63
N GLN A 106 3.19 -3.96 15.81
CA GLN A 106 3.96 -3.53 14.65
C GLN A 106 3.08 -3.50 13.40
N VAL A 107 3.14 -2.43 12.62
CA VAL A 107 2.46 -2.33 11.32
C VAL A 107 3.50 -2.04 10.25
N VAL A 108 3.76 -3.03 9.40
CA VAL A 108 4.66 -2.86 8.25
C VAL A 108 3.80 -2.67 7.00
N ARG A 109 4.00 -1.56 6.28
CA ARG A 109 3.38 -1.26 4.99
C ARG A 109 4.29 -1.75 3.88
N ALA A 110 3.71 -2.34 2.84
CA ALA A 110 4.36 -2.52 1.55
C ALA A 110 3.63 -1.69 0.50
N THR A 111 4.38 -0.88 -0.24
CA THR A 111 3.88 -0.07 -1.35
C THR A 111 4.55 -0.58 -2.62
N ALA A 112 3.74 -1.04 -3.57
CA ALA A 112 4.19 -1.47 -4.88
C ALA A 112 3.79 -0.42 -5.92
N THR A 113 4.76 0.26 -6.52
CA THR A 113 4.53 1.22 -7.62
C THR A 113 4.86 0.54 -8.93
N VAL A 114 3.86 0.30 -9.75
CA VAL A 114 3.97 -0.34 -11.07
C VAL A 114 3.87 0.75 -12.13
N ASP A 115 4.89 0.86 -12.97
CA ASP A 115 4.83 1.64 -14.21
C ASP A 115 4.37 0.71 -15.33
N THR A 116 3.15 0.90 -15.82
CA THR A 116 2.57 0.01 -16.82
C THR A 116 3.10 0.26 -18.24
N PHE A 117 3.78 1.38 -18.48
CA PHE A 117 4.47 1.64 -19.75
C PHE A 117 5.82 0.92 -19.79
N GLN A 118 6.59 1.06 -18.72
CA GLN A 118 7.93 0.48 -18.62
C GLN A 118 7.89 -1.00 -18.20
N GLN A 119 6.74 -1.48 -17.70
CA GLN A 119 6.56 -2.85 -17.20
C GLN A 119 7.53 -3.19 -16.08
N ILE A 120 7.76 -2.21 -15.20
CA ILE A 120 8.60 -2.35 -14.02
C ILE A 120 7.80 -2.04 -12.77
N MET A 121 8.28 -2.55 -11.65
CA MET A 121 7.72 -2.32 -10.33
C MET A 121 8.82 -1.95 -9.35
N ASP A 122 8.53 -0.95 -8.53
CA ASP A 122 9.27 -0.63 -7.31
C ASP A 122 8.47 -1.09 -6.09
N LEU A 123 9.15 -1.72 -5.14
CA LEU A 123 8.61 -2.15 -3.86
C LEU A 123 9.31 -1.41 -2.74
N HIS A 124 8.50 -0.85 -1.84
CA HIS A 124 8.99 -0.18 -0.63
C HIS A 124 8.28 -0.76 0.59
N TYR A 125 9.04 -1.27 1.54
CA TYR A 125 8.56 -1.84 2.80
C TYR A 125 9.03 -0.96 3.95
N VAL A 126 8.10 -0.47 4.76
CA VAL A 126 8.40 0.47 5.84
C VAL A 126 7.60 0.13 7.09
N ASP A 127 8.23 0.27 8.25
CA ASP A 127 7.55 0.22 9.53
C ASP A 127 6.82 1.55 9.78
N GLU A 128 5.49 1.49 9.86
CA GLU A 128 4.65 2.66 10.13
C GLU A 128 4.02 2.64 11.52
N SER A 129 4.51 1.80 12.43
CA SER A 129 3.90 1.61 13.76
C SER A 129 3.71 2.92 14.52
N ASP A 130 4.64 3.86 14.38
CA ASP A 130 4.62 5.14 15.09
C ASP A 130 3.62 6.16 14.51
N PHE A 131 3.06 5.90 13.32
CA PHE A 131 2.14 6.81 12.62
C PHE A 131 0.66 6.44 12.76
N TYR A 132 0.33 5.43 13.57
CA TYR A 132 -1.05 4.92 13.77
C TYR A 132 -1.83 4.73 12.45
N PRO A 133 -1.26 4.02 11.45
CA PRO A 133 -1.87 3.91 10.13
C PRO A 133 -3.22 3.18 10.20
N SER A 134 -4.11 3.52 9.26
CA SER A 134 -5.30 2.69 9.04
C SER A 134 -4.88 1.26 8.73
N THR A 135 -5.55 0.32 9.37
CA THR A 135 -5.33 -1.13 9.22
C THR A 135 -6.58 -1.83 8.69
N GLN A 136 -7.47 -1.04 8.09
CA GLN A 136 -8.64 -1.54 7.38
C GLN A 136 -8.17 -2.38 6.19
N ARG A 137 -8.78 -3.55 6.03
CA ARG A 137 -8.59 -4.40 4.84
C ARG A 137 -9.52 -3.89 3.75
N GLN A 138 -9.04 -3.92 2.51
CA GLN A 138 -9.88 -3.68 1.34
C GLN A 138 -9.92 -4.90 0.43
N THR A 139 -10.92 -4.93 -0.44
CA THR A 139 -11.07 -5.94 -1.48
C THR A 139 -10.55 -5.36 -2.79
N PHE A 140 -9.73 -6.13 -3.51
CA PHE A 140 -9.38 -5.77 -4.88
C PHE A 140 -10.55 -6.12 -5.81
N HIS A 141 -11.09 -5.14 -6.54
CA HIS A 141 -12.33 -5.31 -7.32
C HIS A 141 -12.13 -5.94 -8.71
N GLY A 142 -10.89 -6.20 -9.13
CA GLY A 142 -10.59 -6.86 -10.40
C GLY A 142 -10.54 -5.93 -11.61
N ASP A 143 -9.88 -6.39 -12.68
CA ASP A 143 -9.61 -5.62 -13.91
C ASP A 143 -10.86 -5.02 -14.54
N ARG A 144 -11.92 -5.83 -14.72
CA ARG A 144 -13.17 -5.40 -15.36
C ARG A 144 -13.81 -4.22 -14.62
N PHE A 145 -14.01 -4.37 -13.31
CA PHE A 145 -14.69 -3.35 -12.50
C PHE A 145 -13.88 -2.05 -12.48
N ILE A 146 -12.55 -2.13 -12.31
CA ILE A 146 -11.71 -0.93 -12.25
C ILE A 146 -11.71 -0.21 -13.60
N LYS A 147 -11.74 -0.94 -14.73
CA LYS A 147 -11.91 -0.33 -16.07
C LYS A 147 -13.27 0.31 -16.26
N GLU A 148 -14.34 -0.25 -15.69
CA GLU A 148 -15.66 0.40 -15.69
C GLU A 148 -15.64 1.73 -14.92
N ILE A 149 -15.02 1.74 -13.73
CA ILE A 149 -14.83 2.98 -12.96
C ILE A 149 -14.00 4.00 -13.75
N ALA A 150 -12.91 3.57 -14.39
CA ALA A 150 -12.08 4.44 -15.21
C ALA A 150 -12.84 4.99 -16.44
N ALA A 151 -13.73 4.18 -17.05
CA ALA A 151 -14.56 4.64 -18.14
C ALA A 151 -15.57 5.71 -17.70
N VAL A 152 -16.22 5.52 -16.55
CA VAL A 152 -17.15 6.51 -15.96
C VAL A 152 -16.40 7.81 -15.64
N ALA A 153 -15.23 7.73 -15.01
CA ALA A 153 -14.40 8.89 -14.73
C ALA A 153 -14.00 9.65 -16.01
N TYR A 154 -13.54 8.93 -17.03
CA TYR A 154 -13.16 9.51 -18.32
C TYR A 154 -14.33 10.25 -18.96
N GLN A 155 -15.51 9.62 -19.05
CA GLN A 155 -16.69 10.22 -19.67
C GLN A 155 -17.06 11.54 -19.00
N HIS A 156 -17.11 11.55 -17.68
CA HIS A 156 -17.45 12.77 -16.94
C HIS A 156 -16.42 13.89 -17.10
N ILE A 157 -15.14 13.57 -16.98
CA ILE A 157 -14.08 14.57 -17.13
C ILE A 157 -14.07 15.14 -18.56
N ALA A 158 -14.35 14.31 -19.56
CA ALA A 158 -14.46 14.73 -20.95
C ALA A 158 -15.68 15.65 -21.17
N GLU A 159 -16.84 15.35 -20.57
CA GLU A 159 -18.03 16.21 -20.62
C GLU A 159 -17.79 17.59 -20.00
N LEU A 160 -16.97 17.66 -18.95
CA LEU A 160 -16.54 18.92 -18.34
C LEU A 160 -15.50 19.69 -19.17
N GLY A 161 -14.96 19.09 -20.24
CA GLY A 161 -13.89 19.69 -21.03
C GLY A 161 -12.54 19.77 -20.31
N LEU A 162 -12.33 18.95 -19.27
CA LEU A 162 -11.14 18.98 -18.40
C LEU A 162 -10.14 17.84 -18.67
N CYS A 163 -10.32 17.11 -19.77
CA CYS A 163 -9.51 15.94 -20.12
C CYS A 163 -8.21 16.33 -20.85
N ASP A 164 -7.43 17.26 -20.29
CA ASP A 164 -6.18 17.78 -20.87
C ASP A 164 -4.91 17.33 -20.13
N GLY A 165 -5.04 16.70 -18.97
CA GLY A 165 -3.91 16.32 -18.10
C GLY A 165 -4.04 14.94 -17.46
N ASP A 166 -3.27 14.75 -16.40
CA ASP A 166 -3.30 13.53 -15.61
C ASP A 166 -4.53 13.48 -14.70
N VAL A 167 -4.96 12.26 -14.42
CA VAL A 167 -6.08 11.94 -13.54
C VAL A 167 -5.62 10.90 -12.56
N THR A 168 -6.02 11.07 -11.31
CA THR A 168 -5.74 10.14 -10.22
C THR A 168 -7.04 9.51 -9.74
N LEU A 169 -7.08 8.18 -9.71
CA LEU A 169 -8.17 7.36 -9.17
C LEU A 169 -7.70 6.70 -7.89
N THR A 170 -8.33 6.99 -6.76
CA THR A 170 -8.00 6.40 -5.47
C THR A 170 -9.14 5.50 -5.02
N GLN A 171 -8.85 4.23 -4.77
CA GLN A 171 -9.81 3.32 -4.14
C GLN A 171 -10.04 3.74 -2.69
N LEU A 172 -11.28 4.06 -2.36
CA LEU A 172 -11.78 4.16 -1.00
C LEU A 172 -12.50 2.85 -0.65
N ASN A 173 -13.18 2.80 0.49
CA ASN A 173 -13.82 1.57 0.96
C ASN A 173 -14.83 1.00 -0.06
N ASP A 174 -15.89 1.76 -0.34
CA ASP A 174 -16.97 1.38 -1.27
C ASP A 174 -17.13 2.38 -2.43
N SER A 175 -16.21 3.34 -2.54
CA SER A 175 -16.22 4.40 -3.56
C SER A 175 -14.82 4.64 -4.12
N TRP A 176 -14.75 5.48 -5.15
CA TRP A 176 -13.51 5.88 -5.81
C TRP A 176 -13.43 7.40 -5.84
N ASP A 177 -12.40 7.97 -5.23
CA ASP A 177 -12.11 9.41 -5.33
C ASP A 177 -11.34 9.66 -6.63
N VAL A 178 -11.88 10.55 -7.46
CA VAL A 178 -11.32 10.93 -8.75
C VAL A 178 -10.84 12.37 -8.67
N ARG A 179 -9.61 12.62 -9.13
CA ARG A 179 -9.01 13.96 -9.16
C ARG A 179 -8.38 14.23 -10.51
N CYS A 180 -8.68 15.39 -11.10
CA CYS A 180 -7.93 15.90 -12.24
C CYS A 180 -6.63 16.53 -11.72
N GLY A 181 -5.52 15.84 -11.92
CA GLY A 181 -4.20 16.14 -11.39
C GLY A 181 -3.35 14.87 -11.25
N SER A 182 -2.04 15.02 -11.38
CA SER A 182 -1.09 13.95 -11.11
C SER A 182 -1.00 13.67 -9.60
N LEU A 183 -0.43 12.52 -9.24
CA LEU A 183 -0.11 12.21 -7.84
C LEU A 183 0.90 13.19 -7.21
N SER A 184 1.71 13.88 -8.03
CA SER A 184 2.77 14.79 -7.56
C SER A 184 2.31 16.24 -7.45
N ASP A 185 1.30 16.64 -8.22
CA ASP A 185 0.90 18.04 -8.35
C ASP A 185 -0.49 18.26 -7.76
N PHE A 186 -0.55 19.02 -6.66
CA PHE A 186 -1.79 19.35 -5.93
C PHE A 186 -2.72 20.33 -6.69
N VAL A 187 -2.51 20.56 -7.98
CA VAL A 187 -3.37 21.42 -8.81
C VAL A 187 -4.63 20.65 -9.18
N GLN A 188 -5.65 20.74 -8.33
CA GLN A 188 -6.93 20.07 -8.55
C GLN A 188 -7.83 20.89 -9.48
N LYS A 189 -7.98 20.45 -10.74
CA LYS A 189 -8.96 21.03 -11.68
C LYS A 189 -10.38 20.48 -11.50
N CYS A 190 -10.49 19.27 -10.97
CA CYS A 190 -11.76 18.60 -10.68
C CYS A 190 -11.58 17.62 -9.53
N ARG A 191 -12.65 17.37 -8.78
CA ARG A 191 -12.73 16.30 -7.79
C ARG A 191 -14.17 15.80 -7.66
N PHE A 192 -14.36 14.49 -7.72
CA PHE A 192 -15.67 13.85 -7.53
C PHE A 192 -15.47 12.41 -7.05
N GLU A 193 -16.54 11.78 -6.56
CA GLU A 193 -16.52 10.38 -6.17
C GLU A 193 -17.35 9.52 -7.13
N ILE A 194 -16.96 8.27 -7.33
CA ILE A 194 -17.75 7.25 -8.03
C ILE A 194 -18.13 6.17 -7.02
N GLU A 195 -19.42 6.00 -6.79
CA GLU A 195 -19.99 4.96 -5.93
C GLU A 195 -20.99 4.15 -6.73
N ASN A 196 -20.84 2.82 -6.77
CA ASN A 196 -21.70 1.92 -7.55
C ASN A 196 -21.82 2.33 -9.04
N GLY A 197 -20.71 2.75 -9.64
CA GLY A 197 -20.65 3.20 -11.04
C GLY A 197 -21.37 4.53 -11.31
N LYS A 198 -21.79 5.25 -10.27
CA LYS A 198 -22.47 6.54 -10.38
C LYS A 198 -21.63 7.64 -9.75
N ILE A 199 -21.65 8.80 -10.38
CA ILE A 199 -20.95 9.98 -9.90
C ILE A 199 -21.73 10.55 -8.72
N ARG A 200 -21.02 10.82 -7.65
CA ARG A 200 -21.46 11.66 -6.56
C ARG A 200 -20.63 12.93 -6.62
N ASP A 201 -21.28 14.01 -7.05
CA ASP A 201 -20.68 15.32 -6.98
C ASP A 201 -20.49 15.68 -5.51
N GLY A 202 -19.23 15.74 -5.10
CA GLY A 202 -18.81 16.34 -3.84
C GLY A 202 -18.86 17.86 -3.94
N THR A 203 -19.95 18.45 -4.44
CA THR A 203 -20.18 19.89 -4.25
C THR A 203 -20.47 20.11 -2.77
N ARG A 204 -19.43 20.51 -2.03
CA ARG A 204 -19.55 21.36 -0.85
C ARG A 204 -18.84 22.67 -1.13
#